data_AF-A0A2M6VJN0-F1
#
_entry.id   AF-A0A2M6VJN0-F1
#
_cell.length_a   1.000
_cell.length_b   1.000
_cell.length_c   1.000
_cell.angle_alpha   90.00
_cell.angle_beta   90.00
_cell.angle_gamma   90.00
#
_symmetry.space_group_name_H-M   'P 1'
#
loop_
_entity.id
_entity.type
_entity.pdbx_description
1 polymer ?
#
loop_
_entity_poly.entity_id
_entity_poly.type
_entity_poly.pdbx_seq_one_letter_code
_entity_poly.pdbx_strand_id
1 'polypeptide(L)'
;MSDTQVLGRPTQRALTHAREVAHWLVLLLGWLWLGERGMHLGWSWASGVVAVAIWWSVRLLCRGSAWTLKCSPWVIGLLGVLTMGGVGALERATGLSAAHGLLLGLAGVWGLWSALIETRSQVSTFKLGPVAWHPVLAAALVACCWQWPDGAPFAHEGVMALLSVCAGVLYAHDRSTASQILACRGPRASMQTLLAPSAMGLMMGTLWLGNAWCASLGWRNEHMVGAHLALMSGLPTLTALLMRSATPSQAVPSLQVYASLSLLVLGALMLLGDSPVHAMLVMLLPSLAWAVHCSRQRAAVAPQQRLAPWMTRVLALLLGPVLLMWVGVMSPLQGPWAMQSALALIGVLAAGKLVFLWWRKQGLHPHLSVI
;
A
#
# COMPACT_ATOMS: atom_id res chain seq x y z
N MET A 1 -25.34 6.57 -29.37
CA MET A 1 -24.59 5.91 -28.28
C MET A 1 -25.56 5.76 -27.12
N SER A 2 -26.03 4.55 -26.85
CA SER A 2 -27.25 4.27 -26.11
C SER A 2 -27.02 4.14 -24.59
N ASP A 3 -27.89 4.78 -23.81
CA ASP A 3 -27.99 4.81 -22.35
C ASP A 3 -28.38 3.46 -21.70
N THR A 4 -27.71 2.36 -22.06
CA THR A 4 -28.08 1.01 -21.59
C THR A 4 -27.13 0.40 -20.56
N GLN A 5 -26.41 1.19 -19.73
CA GLN A 5 -25.39 0.63 -18.83
C GLN A 5 -25.49 0.91 -17.32
N VAL A 6 -26.52 1.56 -16.77
CA VAL A 6 -26.44 2.03 -15.35
C VAL A 6 -27.54 1.48 -14.42
N LEU A 7 -27.98 0.24 -14.62
CA LEU A 7 -28.74 -0.49 -13.60
C LEU A 7 -28.13 -1.87 -13.32
N GLY A 8 -26.87 -1.89 -12.90
CA GLY A 8 -26.36 -3.02 -12.14
C GLY A 8 -27.26 -3.25 -10.92
N ARG A 9 -27.73 -4.50 -10.73
CA ARG A 9 -28.61 -4.87 -9.61
C ARG A 9 -28.03 -4.33 -8.28
N PRO A 10 -28.87 -3.85 -7.35
CA PRO A 10 -28.40 -3.26 -6.08
C PRO A 10 -27.44 -4.19 -5.31
N THR A 11 -27.63 -5.50 -5.42
CA THR A 11 -26.73 -6.54 -4.88
C THR A 11 -25.33 -6.51 -5.47
N GLN A 12 -25.17 -6.25 -6.76
CA GLN A 12 -23.85 -6.16 -7.42
C GLN A 12 -23.10 -4.89 -7.00
N ARG A 13 -23.80 -3.78 -6.79
CA ARG A 13 -23.21 -2.54 -6.25
C ARG A 13 -22.74 -2.74 -4.81
N ALA A 14 -23.59 -3.32 -3.95
CA ALA A 14 -23.24 -3.60 -2.56
C ALA A 14 -22.02 -4.52 -2.46
N LEU A 15 -21.98 -5.60 -3.26
CA LEU A 15 -20.87 -6.53 -3.30
C LEU A 15 -19.56 -5.87 -3.78
N THR A 16 -19.64 -4.92 -4.72
CA THR A 16 -18.47 -4.15 -5.18
C THR A 16 -17.89 -3.27 -4.07
N HIS A 17 -18.75 -2.60 -3.28
CA HIS A 17 -18.29 -1.82 -2.13
C HIS A 17 -17.70 -2.71 -1.03
N ALA A 18 -18.39 -3.82 -0.69
CA ALA A 18 -17.91 -4.78 0.31
C ALA A 18 -16.55 -5.38 -0.08
N ARG A 19 -16.36 -5.71 -1.36
CA ARG A 19 -15.08 -6.17 -1.91
C ARG A 19 -13.96 -5.14 -1.71
N GLU A 20 -14.21 -3.85 -1.90
CA GLU A 20 -13.18 -2.84 -1.67
C GLU A 20 -12.84 -2.66 -0.20
N VAL A 21 -13.82 -2.74 0.71
CA VAL A 21 -13.55 -2.78 2.16
C VAL A 21 -12.68 -3.99 2.47
N ALA A 22 -13.07 -5.19 2.01
CA ALA A 22 -12.32 -6.42 2.21
C ALA A 22 -10.89 -6.34 1.64
N HIS A 23 -10.72 -5.72 0.46
CA HIS A 23 -9.40 -5.50 -0.13
C HIS A 23 -8.50 -4.64 0.76
N TRP A 24 -8.98 -3.48 1.21
CA TRP A 24 -8.23 -2.60 2.11
C TRP A 24 -7.93 -3.30 3.44
N LEU A 25 -8.88 -4.05 3.96
CA LEU A 25 -8.74 -4.78 5.20
C LEU A 25 -7.63 -5.83 5.11
N VAL A 26 -7.64 -6.67 4.07
CA VAL A 26 -6.61 -7.69 3.83
C VAL A 26 -5.22 -7.08 3.69
N LEU A 27 -5.13 -5.89 3.06
CA LEU A 27 -3.85 -5.16 2.94
C LEU A 27 -3.37 -4.58 4.27
N LEU A 28 -4.26 -3.94 5.04
CA LEU A 28 -3.91 -3.33 6.33
C LEU A 28 -3.54 -4.41 7.35
N LEU A 29 -4.31 -5.50 7.43
CA LEU A 29 -3.96 -6.65 8.26
C LEU A 29 -2.64 -7.28 7.84
N GLY A 30 -2.37 -7.42 6.53
CA GLY A 30 -1.11 -7.96 6.05
C GLY A 30 0.10 -7.15 6.54
N TRP A 31 0.04 -5.82 6.50
CA TRP A 31 1.10 -4.96 7.06
C TRP A 31 1.22 -5.07 8.57
N LEU A 32 0.09 -4.97 9.28
CA LEU A 32 0.11 -4.83 10.73
C LEU A 32 0.34 -6.16 11.44
N TRP A 33 -0.44 -7.18 11.11
CA TRP A 33 -0.40 -8.47 11.79
C TRP A 33 0.91 -9.23 11.49
N LEU A 34 1.38 -9.26 10.23
CA LEU A 34 2.65 -9.95 9.92
C LEU A 34 3.85 -9.29 10.60
N GLY A 35 3.85 -7.95 10.64
CA GLY A 35 4.94 -7.20 11.26
C GLY A 35 4.94 -7.32 12.78
N GLU A 36 3.77 -7.21 13.41
CA GLU A 36 3.61 -7.41 14.85
C GLU A 36 4.01 -8.83 15.27
N ARG A 37 3.54 -9.86 14.55
CA ARG A 37 3.89 -11.26 14.88
C ARG A 37 5.35 -11.57 14.65
N GLY A 38 5.96 -11.00 13.61
CA GLY A 38 7.40 -11.13 13.43
C GLY A 38 8.21 -10.42 14.53
N MET A 39 7.69 -9.33 15.11
CA MET A 39 8.31 -8.65 16.25
C MET A 39 8.21 -9.52 17.51
N HIS A 40 7.04 -10.09 17.80
CA HIS A 40 6.82 -10.95 18.98
C HIS A 40 7.62 -12.26 18.96
N LEU A 41 7.89 -12.83 17.77
CA LEU A 41 8.73 -14.03 17.67
C LEU A 41 10.22 -13.76 17.97
N GLY A 42 10.63 -12.49 18.13
CA GLY A 42 11.90 -12.13 18.77
C GLY A 42 13.17 -12.44 17.96
N TRP A 43 13.09 -12.45 16.63
CA TRP A 43 14.25 -12.79 15.78
C TRP A 43 15.37 -11.74 15.81
N SER A 44 16.62 -12.18 15.66
CA SER A 44 17.83 -11.34 15.68
C SER A 44 18.00 -10.43 14.47
N TRP A 45 17.39 -10.75 13.33
CA TRP A 45 17.56 -10.01 12.08
C TRP A 45 16.22 -9.38 11.67
N ALA A 46 16.08 -8.08 11.91
CA ALA A 46 14.94 -7.28 11.44
C ALA A 46 13.57 -7.89 11.82
N SER A 47 13.38 -8.21 13.12
CA SER A 47 12.14 -8.80 13.63
C SER A 47 10.91 -8.01 13.16
N GLY A 48 9.92 -8.70 12.62
CA GLY A 48 8.73 -8.09 12.00
C GLY A 48 8.89 -7.70 10.53
N VAL A 49 10.05 -7.14 10.17
CA VAL A 49 10.27 -6.58 8.82
C VAL A 49 10.38 -7.66 7.75
N VAL A 50 10.99 -8.81 8.06
CA VAL A 50 11.23 -9.86 7.05
C VAL A 50 9.93 -10.45 6.52
N ALA A 51 8.98 -10.78 7.40
CA ALA A 51 7.68 -11.30 6.99
C ALA A 51 6.95 -10.30 6.09
N VAL A 52 6.96 -9.02 6.47
CA VAL A 52 6.37 -7.93 5.69
C VAL A 52 7.07 -7.76 4.33
N ALA A 53 8.41 -7.84 4.28
CA ALA A 53 9.19 -7.75 3.06
C ALA A 53 8.91 -8.92 2.10
N ILE A 54 8.76 -10.15 2.61
CA ILE A 54 8.36 -11.31 1.80
C ILE A 54 6.96 -11.12 1.23
N TRP A 55 6.00 -10.77 2.09
CA TRP A 55 4.61 -10.50 1.68
C TRP A 55 4.56 -9.42 0.59
N TRP A 56 5.29 -8.32 0.77
CA TRP A 56 5.35 -7.23 -0.19
C TRP A 56 6.04 -7.64 -1.50
N SER A 57 7.13 -8.43 -1.43
CA SER A 57 7.85 -8.93 -2.60
C SER A 57 6.97 -9.85 -3.46
N VAL A 58 6.32 -10.84 -2.83
CA VAL A 58 5.42 -11.77 -3.53
C VAL A 58 4.26 -11.00 -4.14
N ARG A 59 3.68 -10.04 -3.39
CA ARG A 59 2.62 -9.17 -3.89
C ARG A 59 3.05 -8.42 -5.16
N LEU A 60 4.24 -7.81 -5.18
CA LEU A 60 4.75 -7.07 -6.34
C LEU A 60 5.07 -7.97 -7.54
N LEU A 61 5.65 -9.15 -7.31
CA LEU A 61 6.03 -10.10 -8.36
C LEU A 61 4.82 -10.72 -9.05
N CYS A 62 3.80 -11.09 -8.28
CA CYS A 62 2.61 -11.78 -8.79
C CYS A 62 1.56 -10.82 -9.35
N ARG A 63 1.58 -9.54 -8.93
CA ARG A 63 0.63 -8.52 -9.41
C ARG A 63 0.73 -8.31 -10.92
N GLY A 64 -0.42 -8.35 -11.59
CA GLY A 64 -0.53 -8.17 -13.03
C GLY A 64 0.11 -9.31 -13.85
N SER A 65 0.39 -10.47 -13.24
CA SER A 65 0.86 -11.65 -13.96
C SER A 65 -0.26 -12.28 -14.79
N ALA A 66 0.11 -12.99 -15.86
CA ALA A 66 -0.86 -13.72 -16.69
C ALA A 66 -1.58 -14.81 -15.88
N TRP A 67 -0.87 -15.44 -14.92
CA TRP A 67 -1.45 -16.43 -14.04
C TRP A 67 -2.52 -15.81 -13.12
N THR A 68 -2.25 -14.69 -12.45
CA THR A 68 -3.25 -14.06 -11.57
C THR A 68 -4.48 -13.58 -12.33
N LEU A 69 -4.36 -13.22 -13.61
CA LEU A 69 -5.50 -12.88 -14.47
C LEU A 69 -6.33 -14.11 -14.88
N LYS A 70 -5.67 -15.24 -15.19
CA LYS A 70 -6.32 -16.44 -15.74
C LYS A 70 -6.79 -17.45 -14.69
N CYS A 71 -6.35 -17.31 -13.44
CA CYS A 71 -6.64 -18.29 -12.39
C CYS A 71 -8.16 -18.42 -12.13
N SER A 72 -8.62 -19.57 -11.65
CA SER A 72 -10.04 -19.75 -11.38
C SER A 72 -10.48 -18.96 -10.12
N PRO A 73 -11.74 -18.46 -10.04
CA PRO A 73 -12.22 -17.70 -8.88
C PRO A 73 -12.10 -18.42 -7.54
N TRP A 74 -12.16 -19.76 -7.52
CA TRP A 74 -12.00 -20.54 -6.30
C TRP A 74 -10.62 -20.36 -5.65
N VAL A 75 -9.60 -19.98 -6.41
CA VAL A 75 -8.25 -19.75 -5.87
C VAL A 75 -8.19 -18.54 -4.96
N ILE A 76 -9.02 -17.51 -5.18
CA ILE A 76 -9.15 -16.39 -4.23
C ILE A 76 -9.68 -16.88 -2.89
N GLY A 77 -10.72 -17.72 -2.92
CA GLY A 77 -11.28 -18.33 -1.72
C GLY A 77 -10.28 -19.23 -1.01
N LEU A 78 -9.62 -20.12 -1.75
CA LEU A 78 -8.61 -21.03 -1.19
C LEU A 78 -7.47 -20.27 -0.51
N LEU A 79 -6.88 -19.27 -1.17
CA LEU A 79 -5.79 -18.49 -0.57
C LEU A 79 -6.24 -17.73 0.68
N GLY A 80 -7.49 -17.25 0.71
CA GLY A 80 -8.07 -16.66 1.92
C GLY A 80 -8.22 -17.65 3.06
N VAL A 81 -8.74 -18.86 2.78
CA VAL A 81 -8.85 -19.95 3.76
C VAL A 81 -7.48 -20.42 4.26
N LEU A 82 -6.49 -20.56 3.37
CA LEU A 82 -5.11 -20.89 3.74
C LEU A 82 -4.48 -19.81 4.61
N THR A 83 -4.74 -18.53 4.31
CA THR A 83 -4.24 -17.40 5.12
C THR A 83 -4.86 -17.44 6.52
N MET A 84 -6.19 -17.61 6.61
CA MET A 84 -6.91 -17.76 7.88
C MET A 84 -6.42 -18.98 8.68
N GLY A 85 -6.30 -20.14 8.03
CA GLY A 85 -5.80 -21.36 8.65
C GLY A 85 -4.34 -21.22 9.10
N GLY A 86 -3.52 -20.50 8.35
CA GLY A 86 -2.14 -20.19 8.71
C GLY A 86 -2.03 -19.28 9.95
N VAL A 87 -2.93 -18.30 10.11
CA VAL A 87 -3.01 -17.48 11.34
C VAL A 87 -3.27 -18.37 12.56
N GLY A 88 -4.27 -19.25 12.49
CA GLY A 88 -4.58 -20.18 13.58
C GLY A 88 -3.49 -21.24 13.82
N ALA A 89 -2.82 -21.70 12.76
CA ALA A 89 -1.71 -22.63 12.87
C ALA A 89 -0.47 -21.98 13.51
N LEU A 90 -0.19 -20.72 13.18
CA LEU A 90 0.91 -19.97 13.77
C LEU A 90 0.71 -19.79 15.27
N GLU A 91 -0.51 -19.47 15.71
CA GLU A 91 -0.82 -19.38 17.14
C GLU A 91 -0.56 -20.68 17.89
N ARG A 92 -1.03 -21.81 17.36
CA ARG A 92 -0.76 -23.13 17.97
C ARG A 92 0.73 -23.51 17.95
N ALA A 93 1.49 -22.96 17.02
CA ALA A 93 2.92 -23.19 16.90
C ALA A 93 3.76 -22.18 17.68
N THR A 94 3.16 -21.21 18.38
CA THR A 94 3.91 -20.26 19.21
C THR A 94 4.73 -21.03 20.25
N GLY A 95 6.04 -20.74 20.31
CA GLY A 95 6.99 -21.47 21.16
C GLY A 95 7.68 -22.67 20.48
N LEU A 96 7.26 -23.08 19.28
CA LEU A 96 7.99 -24.08 18.48
C LEU A 96 9.03 -23.42 17.59
N SER A 97 10.14 -24.12 17.31
CA SER A 97 11.18 -23.68 16.38
C SER A 97 10.64 -23.40 14.96
N ALA A 98 9.58 -24.13 14.57
CA ALA A 98 8.92 -24.01 13.27
C ALA A 98 8.06 -22.74 13.09
N ALA A 99 7.74 -22.00 14.16
CA ALA A 99 6.87 -20.82 14.10
C ALA A 99 7.36 -19.78 13.08
N HIS A 100 8.66 -19.60 12.97
CA HIS A 100 9.28 -18.69 12.01
C HIS A 100 9.02 -19.10 10.57
N GLY A 101 9.30 -20.36 10.22
CA GLY A 101 9.06 -20.87 8.88
C GLY A 101 7.58 -20.78 8.49
N LEU A 102 6.68 -21.03 9.46
CA LEU A 102 5.25 -20.87 9.28
C LEU A 102 4.85 -19.41 9.00
N LEU A 103 5.38 -18.44 9.75
CA LEU A 103 5.12 -17.02 9.52
C LEU A 103 5.61 -16.56 8.12
N LEU A 104 6.81 -16.97 7.71
CA LEU A 104 7.35 -16.60 6.39
C LEU A 104 6.56 -17.26 5.25
N GLY A 105 6.16 -18.53 5.42
CA GLY A 105 5.29 -19.22 4.47
C GLY A 105 3.92 -18.54 4.36
N LEU A 106 3.32 -18.18 5.50
CA LEU A 106 2.07 -17.44 5.57
C LEU A 106 2.18 -16.07 4.91
N ALA A 107 3.27 -15.33 5.14
CA ALA A 107 3.52 -14.06 4.47
C ALA A 107 3.54 -14.19 2.94
N GLY A 108 4.17 -15.26 2.42
CA GLY A 108 4.15 -15.57 1.00
C GLY A 108 2.75 -15.85 0.46
N VAL A 109 1.98 -16.71 1.14
CA VAL A 109 0.58 -17.04 0.76
C VAL A 109 -0.31 -15.80 0.78
N TRP A 110 -0.21 -14.98 1.82
CA TRP A 110 -0.98 -13.75 1.96
C TRP A 110 -0.56 -12.72 0.90
N GLY A 111 0.73 -12.66 0.53
CA GLY A 111 1.23 -11.80 -0.54
C GLY A 111 0.66 -12.20 -1.90
N LEU A 112 0.59 -13.51 -2.17
CA LEU A 112 -0.02 -14.07 -3.37
C LEU A 112 -1.51 -13.77 -3.44
N TRP A 113 -2.22 -13.91 -2.32
CA TRP A 113 -3.63 -13.57 -2.21
C TRP A 113 -3.88 -12.09 -2.49
N SER A 114 -3.07 -11.22 -1.88
CA SER A 114 -3.13 -9.77 -2.09
C SER A 114 -2.89 -9.39 -3.56
N ALA A 115 -1.90 -10.01 -4.21
CA ALA A 115 -1.64 -9.81 -5.64
C ALA A 115 -2.84 -10.21 -6.51
N LEU A 116 -3.50 -11.32 -6.17
CA LEU A 116 -4.66 -11.82 -6.90
C LEU A 116 -5.84 -10.84 -6.80
N ILE A 117 -6.15 -10.37 -5.58
CA ILE A 117 -7.21 -9.37 -5.32
C ILE A 117 -6.96 -8.08 -6.10
N GLU A 118 -5.72 -7.57 -6.08
CA GLU A 118 -5.32 -6.34 -6.77
C GLU A 118 -5.39 -6.47 -8.29
N THR A 119 -4.92 -7.59 -8.82
CA THR A 119 -4.88 -7.81 -10.26
C THR A 119 -6.29 -7.87 -10.84
N ARG A 120 -7.25 -8.37 -10.06
CA ARG A 120 -8.67 -8.48 -10.45
C ARG A 120 -9.52 -7.30 -10.01
N SER A 121 -8.93 -6.28 -9.39
CA SER A 121 -9.61 -5.02 -9.09
C SER A 121 -9.74 -4.19 -10.37
N GLN A 122 -10.93 -4.23 -10.97
CA GLN A 122 -11.25 -3.45 -12.17
C GLN A 122 -11.53 -1.97 -11.85
N VAL A 123 -11.99 -1.68 -10.63
CA VAL A 123 -12.41 -0.33 -10.22
C VAL A 123 -11.51 0.19 -9.10
N SER A 124 -11.00 1.41 -9.25
CA SER A 124 -10.31 2.09 -8.15
C SER A 124 -11.34 2.46 -7.08
N THR A 125 -11.09 2.15 -5.81
CA THR A 125 -11.91 2.55 -4.65
C THR A 125 -12.38 4.01 -4.74
N PHE A 126 -11.50 4.89 -5.21
CA PHE A 126 -11.71 6.33 -5.37
C PHE A 126 -12.63 6.74 -6.54
N LYS A 127 -13.19 5.78 -7.28
CA LYS A 127 -14.17 6.01 -8.36
C LYS A 127 -15.57 5.50 -8.02
N LEU A 128 -15.77 4.81 -6.89
CA LEU A 128 -17.02 4.11 -6.59
C LEU A 128 -18.11 4.98 -5.95
N GLY A 129 -17.79 6.14 -5.39
CA GLY A 129 -18.77 6.99 -4.73
C GLY A 129 -18.22 8.39 -4.46
N PRO A 130 -19.05 9.33 -3.92
CA PRO A 130 -18.69 10.72 -3.64
C PRO A 130 -17.52 10.85 -2.66
N VAL A 131 -17.44 9.93 -1.70
CA VAL A 131 -16.39 9.81 -0.70
C VAL A 131 -15.78 8.41 -0.78
N ALA A 132 -14.46 8.30 -0.74
CA ALA A 132 -13.75 7.02 -0.70
C ALA A 132 -13.68 6.48 0.73
N TRP A 133 -14.84 6.20 1.32
CA TRP A 133 -14.95 5.79 2.73
C TRP A 133 -14.43 4.37 3.02
N HIS A 134 -14.25 3.52 2.01
CA HIS A 134 -13.83 2.12 2.17
C HIS A 134 -12.55 1.93 2.99
N PRO A 135 -11.43 2.63 2.71
CA PRO A 135 -10.23 2.54 3.54
C PRO A 135 -10.46 2.98 4.98
N VAL A 136 -11.32 3.97 5.23
CA VAL A 136 -11.64 4.44 6.60
C VAL A 136 -12.40 3.37 7.37
N LEU A 137 -13.42 2.76 6.75
CA LEU A 137 -14.13 1.65 7.38
C LEU A 137 -13.21 0.46 7.64
N ALA A 138 -12.35 0.10 6.68
CA ALA A 138 -11.39 -0.98 6.85
C ALA A 138 -10.42 -0.69 8.02
N ALA A 139 -9.90 0.54 8.12
CA ALA A 139 -9.03 0.95 9.22
C ALA A 139 -9.76 0.91 10.57
N ALA A 140 -11.02 1.34 10.63
CA ALA A 140 -11.84 1.25 11.84
C ALA A 140 -12.04 -0.21 12.29
N LEU A 141 -12.37 -1.12 11.36
CA LEU A 141 -12.53 -2.55 11.65
C LEU A 141 -11.22 -3.18 12.14
N VAL A 142 -10.09 -2.82 11.54
CA VAL A 142 -8.77 -3.26 11.98
C VAL A 142 -8.44 -2.72 13.37
N ALA A 143 -8.74 -1.45 13.65
CA ALA A 143 -8.55 -0.85 14.97
C ALA A 143 -9.43 -1.52 16.04
N CYS A 144 -10.68 -1.86 15.72
CA CYS A 144 -11.55 -2.61 16.62
C CYS A 144 -11.01 -4.02 16.90
N CYS A 145 -10.44 -4.71 15.91
CA CYS A 145 -9.79 -6.00 16.11
C CYS A 145 -8.49 -5.89 16.92
N TRP A 146 -7.80 -4.75 16.82
CA TRP A 146 -6.60 -4.45 17.59
C TRP A 146 -6.93 -4.26 19.08
N GLN A 147 -8.01 -3.53 19.39
CA GLN A 147 -8.43 -3.17 20.75
C GLN A 147 -9.30 -4.23 21.46
N TRP A 148 -9.35 -5.47 20.95
CA TRP A 148 -10.23 -6.50 21.50
C TRP A 148 -9.94 -6.79 23.00
N PRO A 149 -10.95 -7.06 23.85
CA PRO A 149 -10.91 -6.77 25.30
C PRO A 149 -9.93 -7.57 26.18
N ASP A 150 -9.16 -8.50 25.64
CA ASP A 150 -8.39 -9.46 26.44
C ASP A 150 -6.92 -9.04 26.69
N GLY A 151 -6.56 -7.77 26.46
CA GLY A 151 -5.25 -7.21 26.78
C GLY A 151 -4.07 -7.74 25.95
N ALA A 152 -4.30 -8.70 25.05
CA ALA A 152 -3.35 -9.12 24.03
C ALA A 152 -3.68 -8.42 22.69
N PRO A 153 -2.72 -7.69 22.09
CA PRO A 153 -2.97 -7.04 20.81
C PRO A 153 -3.26 -8.11 19.74
N PHE A 154 -4.37 -7.89 19.02
CA PHE A 154 -5.08 -8.85 18.16
C PHE A 154 -5.41 -10.21 18.80
N ALA A 155 -6.65 -10.34 19.29
CA ALA A 155 -7.26 -11.66 19.48
C ALA A 155 -7.26 -12.41 18.14
N HIS A 156 -6.54 -13.52 18.05
CA HIS A 156 -6.40 -14.32 16.84
C HIS A 156 -7.76 -14.74 16.26
N GLU A 157 -8.75 -14.97 17.12
CA GLU A 157 -10.14 -15.24 16.75
C GLU A 157 -10.76 -14.09 15.94
N GLY A 158 -10.54 -12.84 16.35
CA GLY A 158 -11.02 -11.66 15.62
C GLY A 158 -10.37 -11.54 14.24
N VAL A 159 -9.05 -11.79 14.14
CA VAL A 159 -8.33 -11.77 12.85
C VAL A 159 -8.82 -12.88 11.93
N MET A 160 -8.98 -14.11 12.44
CA MET A 160 -9.51 -15.23 11.66
C MET A 160 -10.93 -14.97 11.17
N ALA A 161 -11.82 -14.47 12.04
CA ALA A 161 -13.18 -14.10 11.67
C ALA A 161 -13.19 -13.06 10.56
N LEU A 162 -12.38 -12.00 10.69
CA LEU A 162 -12.32 -10.93 9.71
C LEU A 162 -11.74 -11.41 8.35
N LEU A 163 -10.71 -12.26 8.39
CA LEU A 163 -10.16 -12.91 7.19
C LEU A 163 -11.16 -13.84 6.51
N SER A 164 -11.96 -14.58 7.28
CA SER A 164 -13.00 -15.47 6.76
C SER A 164 -14.08 -14.69 6.01
N VAL A 165 -14.55 -13.58 6.59
CA VAL A 165 -15.54 -12.68 5.97
C VAL A 165 -14.94 -12.09 4.69
N CYS A 166 -13.69 -11.64 4.73
CA CYS A 166 -13.01 -11.12 3.54
C CYS A 166 -12.89 -12.17 2.43
N ALA A 167 -12.47 -13.40 2.77
CA ALA A 167 -12.37 -14.50 1.82
C ALA A 167 -13.72 -14.82 1.17
N GLY A 168 -14.80 -14.87 1.96
CA GLY A 168 -16.16 -15.08 1.48
C GLY A 168 -16.63 -13.97 0.53
N VAL A 169 -16.48 -12.70 0.92
CA VAL A 169 -16.87 -11.54 0.10
C VAL A 169 -16.07 -11.48 -1.20
N LEU A 170 -14.76 -11.67 -1.13
CA LEU A 170 -13.87 -11.63 -2.29
C LEU A 170 -14.15 -12.80 -3.25
N TYR A 171 -14.39 -14.00 -2.72
CA TYR A 171 -14.77 -15.17 -3.52
C TYR A 171 -16.14 -14.98 -4.19
N ALA A 172 -17.15 -14.54 -3.44
CA ALA A 172 -18.50 -14.30 -3.97
C ALA A 172 -18.47 -13.23 -5.08
N HIS A 173 -17.72 -12.15 -4.86
CA HIS A 173 -17.52 -11.12 -5.89
C HIS A 173 -16.84 -11.72 -7.13
N ASP A 174 -15.68 -12.35 -6.98
CA ASP A 174 -14.91 -12.84 -8.13
C ASP A 174 -15.69 -13.88 -8.94
N ARG A 175 -16.45 -14.75 -8.27
CA ARG A 175 -17.35 -15.70 -8.91
C ARG A 175 -18.46 -15.00 -9.71
N SER A 176 -19.06 -13.94 -9.17
CA SER A 176 -20.10 -13.18 -9.89
C SER A 176 -19.58 -12.40 -11.10
N THR A 177 -18.29 -12.04 -11.10
CA THR A 177 -17.65 -11.27 -12.18
C THR A 177 -16.80 -12.10 -13.14
N ALA A 178 -16.74 -13.43 -12.94
CA ALA A 178 -15.88 -14.34 -13.70
C ALA A 178 -16.13 -14.31 -15.23
N SER A 179 -17.34 -13.95 -15.66
CA SER A 179 -17.72 -13.81 -17.07
C SER A 179 -17.36 -12.46 -17.70
N GLN A 180 -16.95 -11.47 -16.90
CA GLN A 180 -16.71 -10.08 -17.32
C GLN A 180 -15.24 -9.64 -17.14
N ILE A 181 -14.28 -10.57 -17.20
CA ILE A 181 -12.85 -10.24 -17.11
C ILE A 181 -12.41 -9.55 -18.41
N LEU A 182 -12.81 -8.30 -18.58
CA LEU A 182 -12.13 -7.36 -19.46
C LEU A 182 -10.77 -7.09 -18.83
N ALA A 183 -9.71 -7.49 -19.52
CA ALA A 183 -8.34 -7.23 -19.09
C ALA A 183 -8.12 -5.71 -19.04
N CYS A 184 -8.37 -5.09 -17.88
CA CYS A 184 -7.90 -3.75 -17.62
C CYS A 184 -6.37 -3.81 -17.58
N ARG A 185 -5.74 -3.44 -18.70
CA ARG A 185 -4.32 -3.09 -18.73
C ARG A 185 -4.14 -1.93 -17.76
N GLY A 186 -3.73 -2.23 -16.53
CA GLY A 186 -3.49 -1.23 -15.50
C GLY A 186 -2.50 -0.15 -15.98
N PRO A 187 -2.47 1.01 -15.32
CA PRO A 187 -1.53 2.08 -15.66
C PRO A 187 -0.11 1.52 -15.69
N ARG A 188 0.60 1.76 -16.80
CA ARG A 188 1.97 1.26 -16.99
C ARG A 188 2.88 1.89 -15.94
N ALA A 189 3.57 1.05 -15.18
CA ALA A 189 4.47 1.48 -14.11
C ALA A 189 5.57 2.37 -14.70
N SER A 190 5.74 3.56 -14.12
CA SER A 190 6.86 4.46 -14.35
C SER A 190 7.53 4.76 -13.02
N MET A 191 8.80 5.16 -13.02
CA MET A 191 9.54 5.40 -11.77
C MET A 191 8.81 6.37 -10.81
N GLN A 192 8.20 7.43 -11.34
CA GLN A 192 7.37 8.38 -10.59
C GLN A 192 6.12 7.76 -9.91
N THR A 193 5.66 6.60 -10.38
CA THR A 193 4.54 5.86 -9.76
C THR A 193 4.99 4.89 -8.67
N LEU A 194 6.31 4.70 -8.50
CA LEU A 194 6.87 3.79 -7.51
C LEU A 194 7.34 4.51 -6.24
N LEU A 195 7.80 5.77 -6.35
CA LEU A 195 8.41 6.51 -5.24
C LEU A 195 7.46 6.73 -4.06
N ALA A 196 6.27 7.28 -4.28
CA ALA A 196 5.32 7.55 -3.20
C ALA A 196 4.80 6.25 -2.54
N PRO A 197 4.41 5.20 -3.28
CA PRO A 197 4.10 3.91 -2.68
C PRO A 197 5.26 3.26 -1.93
N SER A 198 6.50 3.45 -2.39
CA SER A 198 7.69 2.92 -1.70
C SER A 198 7.93 3.63 -0.38
N ALA A 199 7.88 4.97 -0.37
CA ALA A 199 8.00 5.76 0.86
C ALA A 199 6.94 5.37 1.90
N MET A 200 5.69 5.23 1.45
CA MET A 200 4.58 4.79 2.30
C MET A 200 4.76 3.35 2.80
N GLY A 201 5.25 2.44 1.96
CA GLY A 201 5.51 1.05 2.34
C GLY A 201 6.67 0.93 3.34
N LEU A 202 7.72 1.74 3.19
CA LEU A 202 8.80 1.79 4.17
C LEU A 202 8.31 2.35 5.50
N MET A 203 7.53 3.43 5.48
CA MET A 203 6.87 3.99 6.67
C MET A 203 6.07 2.93 7.43
N MET A 204 5.22 2.16 6.72
CA MET A 204 4.43 1.10 7.36
C MET A 204 5.28 -0.08 7.84
N GLY A 205 6.30 -0.48 7.07
CA GLY A 205 7.15 -1.62 7.41
C GLY A 205 8.07 -1.36 8.61
N THR A 206 8.49 -0.11 8.80
CA THR A 206 9.39 0.31 9.88
C THR A 206 8.68 0.61 11.19
N LEU A 207 7.34 0.57 11.22
CA LEU A 207 6.55 0.67 12.46
C LEU A 207 6.99 -0.36 13.51
N TRP A 208 7.42 -1.54 13.05
CA TRP A 208 7.84 -2.66 13.89
C TRP A 208 9.32 -2.62 14.30
N LEU A 209 10.07 -1.58 13.91
CA LEU A 209 11.47 -1.36 14.27
C LEU A 209 11.61 -0.37 15.44
N GLY A 210 10.83 -0.54 16.51
CA GLY A 210 11.02 0.19 17.78
C GLY A 210 11.02 1.73 17.64
N ASN A 211 10.02 2.31 16.98
CA ASN A 211 9.85 3.76 16.78
C ASN A 211 10.90 4.43 15.88
N ALA A 212 11.75 3.68 15.16
CA ALA A 212 12.76 4.24 14.26
C ALA A 212 12.17 5.20 13.22
N TRP A 213 10.92 5.00 12.81
CA TRP A 213 10.21 5.87 11.88
C TRP A 213 9.47 7.04 12.51
N CYS A 214 8.88 6.85 13.69
CA CYS A 214 8.19 7.92 14.40
C CYS A 214 9.17 8.90 15.06
N ALA A 215 10.38 9.05 14.52
CA ALA A 215 11.41 10.00 14.92
C ALA A 215 11.57 10.11 16.45
N SER A 216 11.53 8.98 17.15
CA SER A 216 11.63 8.93 18.61
C SER A 216 10.60 9.79 19.38
N LEU A 217 9.41 10.05 18.82
CA LEU A 217 8.31 10.78 19.47
C LEU A 217 7.83 10.16 20.81
N GLY A 218 8.41 9.04 21.24
CA GLY A 218 8.11 8.38 22.51
C GLY A 218 6.72 7.75 22.57
N TRP A 219 6.04 7.62 21.43
CA TRP A 219 4.68 7.09 21.39
C TRP A 219 4.65 5.59 21.67
N ARG A 220 3.59 5.16 22.37
CA ARG A 220 3.25 3.74 22.52
C ARG A 220 2.82 3.17 21.16
N ASN A 221 3.03 1.86 20.98
CA ASN A 221 2.69 1.14 19.74
C ASN A 221 1.23 1.38 19.30
N GLU A 222 0.28 1.40 20.24
CA GLU A 222 -1.13 1.67 19.96
C GLU A 222 -1.37 3.02 19.28
N HIS A 223 -0.74 4.08 19.78
CA HIS A 223 -0.86 5.43 19.21
C HIS A 223 -0.19 5.52 17.84
N MET A 224 0.95 4.85 17.66
CA MET A 224 1.63 4.80 16.36
C MET A 224 0.80 4.06 15.31
N VAL A 225 0.28 2.88 15.64
CA VAL A 225 -0.60 2.10 14.76
C VAL A 225 -1.84 2.91 14.41
N GLY A 226 -2.48 3.55 15.40
CA GLY A 226 -3.62 4.44 15.20
C GLY A 226 -3.30 5.61 14.26
N ALA A 227 -2.18 6.29 14.46
CA ALA A 227 -1.73 7.39 13.60
C ALA A 227 -1.46 6.93 12.17
N HIS A 228 -0.79 5.78 12.00
CA HIS A 228 -0.52 5.21 10.67
C HIS A 228 -1.82 4.81 9.97
N LEU A 229 -2.75 4.15 10.67
CA LEU A 229 -4.07 3.83 10.13
C LEU A 229 -4.82 5.09 9.72
N ALA A 230 -4.78 6.15 10.52
CA ALA A 230 -5.40 7.43 10.19
C ALA A 230 -4.76 8.09 8.95
N LEU A 231 -3.43 8.04 8.82
CA LEU A 231 -2.72 8.55 7.64
C LEU A 231 -3.03 7.71 6.39
N MET A 232 -3.00 6.38 6.50
CA MET A 232 -3.27 5.44 5.40
C MET A 232 -4.71 5.55 4.87
N SER A 233 -5.67 5.76 5.76
CA SER A 233 -7.10 5.72 5.41
C SER A 233 -7.73 7.09 5.24
N GLY A 234 -7.37 8.03 6.12
CA GLY A 234 -7.91 9.39 6.15
C GLY A 234 -7.37 10.25 5.02
N LEU A 235 -6.04 10.29 4.80
CA LEU A 235 -5.46 11.19 3.81
C LEU A 235 -5.91 10.91 2.36
N PRO A 236 -5.97 9.66 1.87
CA PRO A 236 -6.50 9.41 0.53
C PRO A 236 -7.97 9.82 0.40
N THR A 237 -8.76 9.61 1.45
CA THR A 237 -10.19 9.98 1.48
C THR A 237 -10.37 11.50 1.44
N LEU A 238 -9.62 12.22 2.28
CA LEU A 238 -9.61 13.68 2.34
C LEU A 238 -9.10 14.27 1.03
N THR A 239 -8.00 13.75 0.50
CA THR A 239 -7.44 14.19 -0.79
C THR A 239 -8.46 13.97 -1.89
N ALA A 240 -9.10 12.80 -1.97
CA ALA A 240 -10.14 12.54 -2.97
C ALA A 240 -11.34 13.49 -2.85
N LEU A 241 -11.75 13.86 -1.62
CA LEU A 241 -12.80 14.85 -1.38
C LEU A 241 -12.38 16.24 -1.88
N LEU A 242 -11.20 16.72 -1.49
CA LEU A 242 -10.65 18.03 -1.85
C LEU A 242 -10.45 18.17 -3.37
N MET A 243 -9.95 17.11 -4.02
CA MET A 243 -9.76 17.10 -5.48
C MET A 243 -11.07 17.13 -6.26
N ARG A 244 -12.19 16.76 -5.63
CA ARG A 244 -13.52 16.81 -6.26
C ARG A 244 -14.25 18.10 -5.99
N SER A 245 -14.05 18.72 -4.82
CA SER A 245 -14.59 20.05 -4.51
C SER A 245 -13.88 21.15 -5.30
N ALA A 246 -12.59 20.97 -5.62
CA ALA A 246 -11.84 21.84 -6.52
C ALA A 246 -12.21 21.54 -7.98
N THR A 247 -13.39 22.00 -8.41
CA THR A 247 -13.93 22.14 -9.78
C THR A 247 -13.68 21.03 -10.83
N PRO A 248 -14.72 20.57 -11.57
CA PRO A 248 -14.67 19.39 -12.43
C PRO A 248 -13.78 19.47 -13.69
N SER A 249 -13.14 20.61 -13.97
CA SER A 249 -12.56 20.89 -15.29
C SER A 249 -11.05 20.69 -15.45
N GLN A 250 -10.17 20.72 -14.43
CA GLN A 250 -8.72 20.65 -14.68
C GLN A 250 -7.85 20.06 -13.56
N ALA A 251 -8.17 18.89 -13.00
CA ALA A 251 -7.15 18.11 -12.30
C ALA A 251 -6.20 17.47 -13.32
N VAL A 252 -5.28 18.27 -13.89
CA VAL A 252 -4.32 17.79 -14.89
C VAL A 252 -3.46 16.69 -14.24
N PRO A 253 -3.43 15.46 -14.78
CA PRO A 253 -2.67 14.34 -14.21
C PRO A 253 -1.19 14.66 -13.99
N SER A 254 -0.62 15.58 -14.78
CA SER A 254 0.74 16.07 -14.62
C SER A 254 0.95 16.88 -13.34
N LEU A 255 0.00 17.74 -12.94
CA LEU A 255 0.10 18.53 -11.71
C LEU A 255 0.14 17.62 -10.47
N GLN A 256 -0.65 16.55 -10.47
CA GLN A 256 -0.60 15.53 -9.41
C GLN A 256 0.75 14.79 -9.37
N VAL A 257 1.45 14.65 -10.50
CA VAL A 257 2.84 14.15 -10.58
C VAL A 257 3.81 15.10 -9.90
N TYR A 258 3.79 16.36 -10.30
CA TYR A 258 4.67 17.37 -9.70
C TYR A 258 4.39 17.52 -8.19
N ALA A 259 3.12 17.65 -7.78
CA ALA A 259 2.75 17.78 -6.37
C ALA A 259 3.24 16.60 -5.52
N SER A 260 3.00 15.36 -5.97
CA SER A 260 3.45 14.16 -5.24
C SER A 260 4.98 14.10 -5.12
N LEU A 261 5.72 14.39 -6.20
CA LEU A 261 7.19 14.41 -6.14
C LEU A 261 7.71 15.55 -5.26
N SER A 262 7.13 16.75 -5.34
CA SER A 262 7.52 17.90 -4.51
C SER A 262 7.29 17.62 -3.03
N LEU A 263 6.18 16.96 -2.67
CA LEU A 263 5.91 16.55 -1.29
C LEU A 263 6.95 15.55 -0.78
N LEU A 264 7.41 14.60 -1.61
CA LEU A 264 8.50 13.68 -1.24
C LEU A 264 9.83 14.41 -1.03
N VAL A 265 10.17 15.36 -1.91
CA VAL A 265 11.38 16.18 -1.75
C VAL A 265 11.30 17.01 -0.48
N LEU A 266 10.17 17.69 -0.25
CA LEU A 266 9.98 18.50 0.96
C LEU A 266 10.07 17.63 2.22
N GLY A 267 9.44 16.45 2.22
CA GLY A 267 9.54 15.49 3.32
C GLY A 267 10.98 15.05 3.60
N ALA A 268 11.78 14.82 2.56
CA ALA A 268 13.20 14.49 2.71
C ALA A 268 14.03 15.69 3.22
N LEU A 269 13.70 16.93 2.82
CA LEU A 269 14.35 18.14 3.34
C LEU A 269 14.05 18.37 4.82
N MET A 270 12.87 17.97 5.29
CA MET A 270 12.52 18.07 6.71
C MET A 270 13.38 17.18 7.61
N LEU A 271 14.12 16.21 7.05
CA LEU A 271 15.11 15.41 7.79
C LEU A 271 16.29 16.26 8.30
N LEU A 272 16.50 17.46 7.78
CA LEU A 272 17.56 18.38 8.22
C LEU A 272 17.22 19.14 9.51
N GLY A 273 15.96 19.07 9.99
CA GLY A 273 15.52 19.78 11.18
C GLY A 273 15.39 18.87 12.40
N ASP A 274 15.78 19.39 13.57
CA ASP A 274 15.82 18.64 14.84
C ASP A 274 14.59 18.85 15.73
N SER A 275 13.52 19.47 15.21
CA SER A 275 12.33 19.77 16.02
C SER A 275 11.23 18.72 15.84
N PRO A 276 10.32 18.55 16.82
CA PRO A 276 9.20 17.60 16.71
C PRO A 276 8.24 17.93 15.55
N VAL A 277 8.21 19.20 15.13
CA VAL A 277 7.45 19.63 13.95
C VAL A 277 8.06 19.05 12.68
N HIS A 278 9.39 19.05 12.57
CA HIS A 278 10.08 18.43 11.44
C HIS A 278 9.83 16.92 11.40
N ALA A 279 9.91 16.24 12.56
CA ALA A 279 9.54 14.83 12.69
C ALA A 279 8.11 14.53 12.18
N MET A 280 7.14 15.34 12.58
CA MET A 280 5.75 15.20 12.10
C MET A 280 5.63 15.43 10.59
N LEU A 281 6.34 16.42 10.04
CA LEU A 281 6.33 16.71 8.60
C LEU A 281 7.01 15.63 7.77
N VAL A 282 8.08 15.00 8.28
CA VAL A 282 8.74 13.85 7.66
C VAL A 282 7.77 12.67 7.49
N MET A 283 6.82 12.49 8.40
CA MET A 283 5.76 11.48 8.27
C MET A 283 4.61 11.95 7.38
N LEU A 284 4.13 13.18 7.59
CA LEU A 284 2.93 13.70 6.93
C LEU A 284 3.14 13.93 5.43
N LEU A 285 4.28 14.50 5.02
CA LEU A 285 4.51 14.88 3.63
C LEU A 285 4.61 13.68 2.67
N PRO A 286 5.36 12.60 2.97
CA PRO A 286 5.32 11.38 2.17
C PRO A 286 3.94 10.70 2.16
N SER A 287 3.21 10.77 3.28
CA SER A 287 1.85 10.23 3.38
C SER A 287 0.88 11.00 2.48
N LEU A 288 0.99 12.33 2.44
CA LEU A 288 0.25 13.19 1.52
C LEU A 288 0.66 12.93 0.06
N ALA A 289 1.95 12.76 -0.21
CA ALA A 289 2.45 12.42 -1.54
C ALA A 289 1.83 11.10 -2.06
N TRP A 290 1.69 10.12 -1.17
CA TRP A 290 1.02 8.86 -1.44
C TRP A 290 -0.49 9.01 -1.59
N ALA A 291 -1.16 9.81 -0.76
CA ALA A 291 -2.59 10.10 -0.88
C ALA A 291 -2.94 10.77 -2.23
N VAL A 292 -2.16 11.75 -2.66
CA VAL A 292 -2.26 12.38 -3.99
C VAL A 292 -1.97 11.38 -5.11
N HIS A 293 -1.06 10.42 -4.87
CA HIS A 293 -0.83 9.34 -5.81
C HIS A 293 -2.04 8.40 -5.93
N CYS A 294 -2.70 8.06 -4.83
CA CYS A 294 -3.88 7.21 -4.79
C CYS A 294 -5.10 7.82 -5.50
N SER A 295 -5.29 9.14 -5.39
CA SER A 295 -6.41 9.85 -6.02
C SER A 295 -6.26 10.04 -7.53
N ARG A 296 -5.10 9.71 -8.13
CA ARG A 296 -4.88 9.78 -9.58
C ARG A 296 -5.93 8.96 -10.32
N GLN A 297 -6.58 9.61 -11.29
CA GLN A 297 -7.38 8.89 -12.25
C GLN A 297 -6.48 7.94 -13.03
N ARG A 298 -6.81 6.64 -13.04
CA ARG A 298 -6.23 5.63 -13.94
C ARG A 298 -6.66 5.91 -15.40
N ALA A 299 -6.34 7.09 -15.92
CA ALA A 299 -6.43 7.39 -17.34
C ALA A 299 -5.18 6.85 -18.02
N ALA A 300 -5.32 6.39 -19.26
CA ALA A 300 -4.18 5.99 -20.09
C ALA A 300 -3.31 7.23 -20.35
N VAL A 301 -2.36 7.50 -19.46
CA VAL A 301 -1.37 8.54 -19.68
C VAL A 301 -0.59 8.14 -20.93
N ALA A 302 -0.48 9.10 -21.85
CA ALA A 302 0.27 9.06 -23.10
C ALA A 302 1.65 8.39 -22.92
N PRO A 303 2.28 7.86 -23.99
CA PRO A 303 3.44 6.98 -23.91
C PRO A 303 4.68 7.73 -23.40
N GLN A 304 4.77 7.91 -22.09
CA GLN A 304 5.86 8.63 -21.45
C GLN A 304 6.76 7.61 -20.75
N GLN A 305 7.90 7.34 -21.42
CA GLN A 305 8.98 6.43 -21.04
C GLN A 305 8.56 4.98 -20.79
N ARG A 306 8.69 4.16 -21.84
CA ARG A 306 8.55 2.70 -21.78
C ARG A 306 9.77 2.10 -21.09
N LEU A 307 9.79 2.07 -19.76
CA LEU A 307 10.65 1.10 -19.06
C LEU A 307 10.12 -0.31 -19.36
N ALA A 308 11.03 -1.25 -19.61
CA ALA A 308 10.62 -2.64 -19.81
C ALA A 308 9.91 -3.15 -18.54
N PRO A 309 8.85 -3.98 -18.65
CA PRO A 309 8.07 -4.44 -17.51
C PRO A 309 8.88 -5.16 -16.42
N TRP A 310 10.00 -5.79 -16.79
CA TRP A 310 10.90 -6.42 -15.82
C TRP A 310 11.71 -5.38 -15.04
N MET A 311 12.17 -4.30 -15.68
CA MET A 311 12.93 -3.23 -15.02
C MET A 311 12.07 -2.50 -13.99
N THR A 312 10.79 -2.26 -14.29
CA THR A 312 9.88 -1.61 -13.34
C THR A 312 9.62 -2.48 -12.13
N ARG A 313 9.54 -3.80 -12.29
CA ARG A 313 9.43 -4.76 -11.18
C ARG A 313 10.70 -4.80 -10.34
N VAL A 314 11.87 -4.88 -10.97
CA VAL A 314 13.16 -4.83 -10.28
C VAL A 314 13.27 -3.55 -9.46
N LEU A 315 12.97 -2.40 -10.07
CA LEU A 315 13.02 -1.11 -9.37
C LEU A 315 12.01 -1.03 -8.22
N ALA A 316 10.81 -1.60 -8.38
CA ALA A 316 9.81 -1.67 -7.31
C ALA A 316 10.26 -2.55 -6.14
N LEU A 317 10.94 -3.67 -6.43
CA LEU A 317 11.53 -4.53 -5.41
C LEU A 317 12.68 -3.84 -4.67
N LEU A 318 13.54 -3.15 -5.42
CA LEU A 318 14.69 -2.41 -4.87
C LEU A 318 14.25 -1.27 -3.96
N LEU A 319 13.34 -0.41 -4.42
CA LEU A 319 12.88 0.76 -3.67
C LEU A 319 11.90 0.42 -2.53
N GLY A 320 11.29 -0.76 -2.57
CA GLY A 320 10.33 -1.21 -1.56
C GLY A 320 10.93 -2.27 -0.64
N PRO A 321 10.65 -3.57 -0.85
CA PRO A 321 11.06 -4.65 0.04
C PRO A 321 12.56 -4.71 0.35
N VAL A 322 13.44 -4.50 -0.64
CA VAL A 322 14.89 -4.58 -0.42
C VAL A 322 15.37 -3.41 0.43
N LEU A 323 14.90 -2.19 0.14
CA LEU A 323 15.20 -1.03 0.96
C LEU A 323 14.62 -1.17 2.38
N LEU A 324 13.44 -1.78 2.52
CA LEU A 324 12.85 -2.09 3.82
C LEU A 324 13.71 -3.08 4.62
N MET A 325 14.20 -4.14 3.97
CA MET A 325 15.14 -5.10 4.57
C MET A 325 16.45 -4.43 4.96
N TRP A 326 16.99 -3.55 4.12
CA TRP A 326 18.17 -2.74 4.44
C TRP A 326 17.95 -1.92 5.72
N VAL A 327 16.83 -1.21 5.81
CA VAL A 327 16.49 -0.44 7.02
C VAL A 327 16.37 -1.37 8.24
N GLY A 328 15.71 -2.51 8.10
CA GLY A 328 15.57 -3.48 9.18
C GLY A 328 16.89 -4.05 9.69
N VAL A 329 17.86 -4.30 8.80
CA VAL A 329 19.19 -4.81 9.15
C VAL A 329 20.07 -3.71 9.73
N MET A 330 19.98 -2.47 9.22
CA MET A 330 20.83 -1.37 9.65
C MET A 330 20.29 -0.62 10.87
N SER A 331 19.00 -0.70 11.18
CA SER A 331 18.39 0.02 12.30
C SER A 331 19.01 -0.34 13.67
N PRO A 332 19.35 -1.61 13.99
CA PRO A 332 20.08 -1.93 15.22
C PRO A 332 21.47 -1.31 15.32
N LEU A 333 22.14 -1.08 14.19
CA LEU A 333 23.51 -0.57 14.13
C LEU A 333 23.58 0.96 14.04
N GLN A 334 22.64 1.57 13.33
CA GLN A 334 22.65 2.99 12.96
C GLN A 334 21.50 3.77 13.62
N GLY A 335 20.59 3.10 14.32
CA GLY A 335 19.40 3.70 14.91
C GLY A 335 18.49 4.35 13.85
N PRO A 336 18.04 5.60 14.05
CA PRO A 336 17.12 6.28 13.12
C PRO A 336 17.75 6.60 11.76
N TRP A 337 19.09 6.69 11.67
CA TRP A 337 19.81 7.02 10.43
C TRP A 337 19.53 6.05 9.29
N ALA A 338 19.31 4.77 9.60
CA ALA A 338 18.98 3.76 8.60
C ALA A 338 17.72 4.16 7.80
N MET A 339 16.70 4.66 8.49
CA MET A 339 15.46 5.07 7.85
C MET A 339 15.55 6.46 7.20
N GLN A 340 16.27 7.39 7.84
CA GLN A 340 16.52 8.71 7.27
C GLN A 340 17.27 8.62 5.93
N SER A 341 18.27 7.72 5.83
CA SER A 341 19.01 7.50 4.58
C SER A 341 18.13 6.89 3.48
N ALA A 342 17.23 5.96 3.81
CA ALA A 342 16.27 5.40 2.88
C ALA A 342 15.31 6.48 2.33
N LEU A 343 14.82 7.38 3.19
CA LEU A 343 14.02 8.51 2.73
C LEU A 343 14.80 9.53 1.92
N ALA A 344 16.02 9.86 2.34
CA ALA A 344 16.88 10.78 1.61
C ALA A 344 17.12 10.26 0.19
N LEU A 345 17.36 8.95 0.03
CA LEU A 345 17.45 8.31 -1.28
C LEU A 345 16.16 8.51 -2.10
N ILE A 346 14.98 8.25 -1.53
CA ILE A 346 13.71 8.48 -2.22
C ILE A 346 13.52 9.96 -2.60
N GLY A 347 13.89 10.88 -1.70
CA GLY A 347 13.84 12.33 -1.93
C GLY A 347 14.76 12.77 -3.07
N VAL A 348 15.99 12.28 -3.10
CA VAL A 348 16.95 12.55 -4.19
C VAL A 348 16.42 12.02 -5.52
N LEU A 349 15.88 10.80 -5.55
CA LEU A 349 15.27 10.23 -6.75
C LEU A 349 14.04 11.04 -7.20
N ALA A 350 13.23 11.56 -6.26
CA ALA A 350 12.10 12.42 -6.57
C ALA A 350 12.56 13.78 -7.14
N ALA A 351 13.58 14.41 -6.54
CA ALA A 351 14.17 15.66 -7.00
C ALA A 351 14.77 15.52 -8.40
N GLY A 352 15.57 14.47 -8.62
CA GLY A 352 16.14 14.17 -9.93
C GLY A 352 15.07 13.97 -11.01
N LYS A 353 13.93 13.37 -10.65
CA LYS A 353 12.78 13.26 -11.58
C LYS A 353 12.06 14.58 -11.81
N LEU A 354 11.90 15.43 -10.81
CA LEU A 354 11.36 16.78 -11.00
C LEU A 354 12.22 17.59 -11.96
N VAL A 355 13.54 17.60 -11.77
CA VAL A 355 14.50 18.28 -12.65
C VAL A 355 14.42 17.73 -14.07
N PHE A 356 14.40 16.41 -14.23
CA PHE A 356 14.26 15.78 -15.55
C PHE A 356 12.95 16.16 -16.26
N LEU A 357 11.82 16.14 -15.54
CA LEU A 357 10.52 16.52 -16.09
C LEU A 357 10.47 18.02 -16.44
N TRP A 358 11.13 18.87 -15.64
CA TRP A 358 11.29 20.29 -15.94
C TRP A 358 12.09 20.49 -17.22
N TRP A 359 13.30 19.94 -17.32
CA TRP A 359 14.14 20.07 -18.52
C TRP A 359 13.44 19.59 -19.78
N ARG A 360 12.71 18.47 -19.71
CA ARG A 360 11.92 17.98 -20.84
C ARG A 360 10.84 18.97 -21.28
N LYS A 361 10.20 19.67 -20.34
CA LYS A 361 9.21 20.71 -20.65
C LYS A 361 9.87 21.90 -21.35
N GLN A 362 11.05 22.31 -20.91
CA GLN A 362 11.80 23.40 -21.54
C GLN A 362 12.27 23.04 -22.96
N GLY A 363 12.75 21.82 -23.20
CA GLY A 363 13.19 21.35 -24.52
C GLY A 363 12.07 21.17 -25.56
N LEU A 364 10.79 21.19 -25.16
CA LEU A 364 9.63 21.20 -26.06
C LEU A 364 9.17 22.61 -26.44
N HIS A 365 9.62 23.66 -25.72
CA HIS A 365 9.31 25.06 -25.97
C HIS A 365 10.35 25.92 -26.76
N PRO A 366 11.53 25.45 -27.25
CA PRO A 366 12.47 26.36 -27.92
C PRO A 366 12.03 26.86 -29.32
N HIS A 367 10.95 26.31 -29.90
CA HIS A 367 10.61 26.54 -31.31
C HIS A 367 9.33 27.37 -31.57
N LEU A 368 8.72 27.97 -30.55
CA LEU A 368 7.48 28.76 -30.69
C LEU A 368 7.65 30.25 -30.36
N SER A 369 8.88 30.75 -30.21
CA SER A 369 9.17 32.18 -30.00
C SER A 369 9.76 32.88 -31.22
N VAL A 370 9.58 32.32 -32.42
CA VAL A 370 9.85 33.02 -33.68
C VAL A 370 8.65 32.77 -34.59
N ILE A 371 7.69 33.70 -34.58
CA ILE A 371 6.93 34.23 -35.73
C ILE A 371 6.47 35.62 -35.30
#